data_AF-A0A7Z6T7H4-F1
#
_entry.id   AF-A0A7Z6T7H4-F1
#
_cell.length_a   1.000
_cell.length_b   1.000
_cell.length_c   1.000
_cell.angle_alpha   90.00
_cell.angle_beta   90.00
_cell.angle_gamma   90.00
#
_symmetry.space_group_name_H-M   'P 1'
#
loop_
_entity.id
_entity.type
_entity.pdbx_description
1 polymer ?
#
loop_
_entity_poly.entity_id
_entity_poly.type
_entity_poly.pdbx_seq_one_letter_code
_entity_poly.pdbx_strand_id
1 'polypeptide(L)' 'MTLEVDHINGDWSDDRRENLRLLCPNCHAVTRTWCRGGKVTLP' A
#
# COMPACT_ATOMS: atom_id res chain seq x y z
N MET A 1 -1.60 15.83 -10.40
CA MET A 1 -1.75 14.88 -9.27
C MET A 1 -1.31 13.52 -9.78
N THR A 2 -0.27 12.91 -9.21
CA THR A 2 0.27 11.61 -9.65
C THR A 2 -0.34 10.50 -8.81
N LEU A 3 -0.78 9.41 -9.44
CA LEU A 3 -1.22 8.20 -8.73
C LEU A 3 0.00 7.37 -8.35
N GLU A 4 -0.05 6.76 -7.18
CA GLU A 4 0.97 5.88 -6.62
C GLU A 4 0.44 4.45 -6.55
N VAL A 5 1.33 3.48 -6.72
CA VAL A 5 1.01 2.04 -6.65
C VAL A 5 1.12 1.59 -5.21
N ASP A 6 0.06 0.95 -4.70
CA ASP A 6 0.03 0.28 -3.41
C ASP A 6 -0.21 -1.22 -3.61
N HIS A 7 0.60 -2.03 -2.93
CA HIS A 7 0.41 -3.47 -2.81
C HIS A 7 -0.56 -3.74 -1.66
N ILE A 8 -1.75 -4.25 -1.97
CA ILE A 8 -2.86 -4.42 -1.02
C ILE A 8 -2.46 -5.31 0.16
N ASN A 9 -1.66 -6.36 -0.09
CA ASN A 9 -1.12 -7.25 0.94
C ASN A 9 0.15 -6.74 1.64
N GLY A 10 0.73 -5.64 1.17
CA GLY A 10 1.99 -5.08 1.68
C GLY A 10 3.26 -5.82 1.24
N ASP A 11 3.15 -6.85 0.40
CA ASP A 11 4.29 -7.52 -0.22
C ASP A 11 4.64 -6.80 -1.53
N TRP A 12 5.74 -6.06 -1.50
CA TRP A 12 6.26 -5.31 -2.65
C TRP A 12 6.68 -6.20 -3.83
N SER A 13 6.82 -7.51 -3.62
CA SER A 13 7.19 -8.49 -4.65
C SER A 13 5.99 -9.14 -5.35
N ASP A 14 4.76 -8.96 -4.84
CA ASP A 14 3.55 -9.54 -5.42
C ASP A 14 2.89 -8.58 -6.42
N ASP A 15 3.39 -8.59 -7.66
CA ASP A 15 2.94 -7.70 -8.75
C ASP A 15 1.70 -8.19 -9.51
N ARG A 16 0.96 -9.15 -8.96
CA ARG A 16 -0.30 -9.60 -9.56
C ARG A 16 -1.30 -8.44 -9.60
N ARG A 17 -2.00 -8.29 -10.72
CA ARG A 17 -2.91 -7.16 -10.95
C ARG A 17 -3.97 -7.02 -9.85
N GLU A 18 -4.41 -8.14 -9.28
CA GLU A 18 -5.41 -8.19 -8.21
C GLU A 18 -4.87 -7.67 -6.87
N ASN A 19 -3.55 -7.64 -6.70
CA ASN A 19 -2.86 -7.15 -5.51
C ASN A 19 -2.44 -5.67 -5.63
N LEU A 20 -2.59 -5.04 -6.80
CA LEU A 20 -2.21 -3.66 -7.04
C LEU A 20 -3.42 -2.74 -7.01
N ARG A 21 -3.30 -1.59 -6.33
CA ARG A 21 -4.26 -0.48 -6.45
C ARG A 21 -3.56 0.85 -6.65
N LEU A 22 -4.24 1.78 -7.32
CA LEU A 22 -3.75 3.14 -7.53
C LEU A 22 -4.38 4.07 -6.51
N LEU A 23 -3.55 4.78 -5.75
CA LEU A 23 -3.97 5.74 -4.73
C LEU A 23 -3.37 7.12 -4.99
N CYS A 24 -4.04 8.18 -4.56
CA CYS A 24 -3.38 9.49 -4.48
C CYS A 24 -2.44 9.52 -3.26
N PRO A 25 -1.45 10.43 -3.20
CA PRO A 25 -0.46 10.44 -2.12
C PRO A 25 -1.08 10.56 -0.73
N ASN A 26 -2.18 11.31 -0.60
CA ASN A 26 -2.89 11.47 0.67
C ASN A 26 -3.57 10.16 1.13
N CYS A 27 -4.19 9.42 0.21
CA CYS A 27 -4.81 8.13 0.50
C CYS A 27 -3.77 7.04 0.73
N HIS A 28 -2.64 7.11 0.01
CA HIS A 28 -1.56 6.14 0.15
C HIS A 28 -0.89 6.24 1.52
N ALA A 29 -0.68 7.46 2.02
CA ALA A 29 -0.06 7.74 3.31
C ALA A 29 -0.81 7.16 4.52
N VAL A 30 -2.11 6.86 4.40
CA VAL A 30 -2.95 6.31 5.48
C VAL A 30 -3.15 4.80 5.38
N THR A 31 -2.59 4.13 4.37
CA THR A 31 -2.66 2.68 4.27
C THR A 31 -1.81 2.02 5.34
N ARG A 32 -2.21 0.82 5.77
CA ARG A 32 -1.44 0.01 6.74
C ARG A 32 -0.15 -0.56 6.14
N THR A 33 0.00 -0.52 4.82
CA THR A 33 1.10 -1.10 4.05
C THR A 33 2.18 -0.07 3.69
N TRP A 34 1.91 1.22 3.89
CA TRP A 34 2.82 2.30 3.52
C TRP A 34 4.07 2.42 4.43
N CYS A 35 5.20 2.76 3.79
CA CYS A 35 6.61 2.79 4.23
C CYS A 35 6.97 3.28 5.66
N ARG A 36 6.05 3.82 6.47
CA ARG A 36 6.35 4.37 7.81
C ARG A 36 5.47 3.86 8.96
N GLY A 37 4.49 2.98 8.74
CA GLY A 37 3.52 2.62 9.80
C GLY A 37 2.96 1.20 9.81
N GLY A 38 3.57 0.26 9.08
CA GLY A 38 2.88 -0.97 8.70
C GLY A 38 3.21 -2.27 9.41
N LYS A 39 3.94 -2.26 10.54
CA LYS A 39 3.89 -3.39 11.48
C LYS A 39 2.91 -3.07 12.59
N VAL A 40 1.62 -2.97 12.24
CA VAL A 40 0.61 -3.23 13.27
C VAL A 40 0.62 -4.74 13.46
N THR A 41 1.49 -5.21 14.36
CA THR A 41 1.22 -6.45 15.08
C THR A 41 -0.12 -6.23 15.79
N LEU A 42 -1.21 -6.62 15.13
CA LEU A 42 -2.45 -6.88 15.86
C LEU A 42 -2.15 -8.07 16.80
N PRO A 43 -2.63 -8.05 18.05
CA PRO A 43 -2.60 -9.23 18.90
C PRO A 43 -3.38 -10.39 18.28
#